data_AF-A0A0F9C572-F1
#
_entry.id   AF-A0A0F9C572-F1
#
_cell.length_a   1.000
_cell.length_b   1.000
_cell.length_c   1.000
_cell.angle_alpha   90.00
_cell.angle_beta   90.00
_cell.angle_gamma   90.00
#
_symmetry.space_group_name_H-M   'P 1'
#
loop_
_entity.id
_entity.type
_entity.pdbx_description
1 polymer ?
#
loop_
_entity_poly.entity_id
_entity_poly.type
_entity_poly.pdbx_seq_one_letter_code
_entity_poly.pdbx_strand_id
1 'polypeptide(L)'
;MKTCSKCGLVKDESEFYRDKRMLNGHRNSCKSCDKAEVPMDKIVDRVRRYRERNPEKYKAHYTVRNAIRDGRLKRRTCEICDEKAQSHHDDYSKPLDVRWLCTKHHTELHRKERECVLLT
;
A
#
# COMPACT_ATOMS: atom_id res chain seq x y z
N MET A 1 25.68 -19.90 -2.89
CA MET A 1 25.38 -19.38 -4.24
C MET A 1 23.88 -19.33 -4.46
N LYS A 2 23.33 -18.24 -5.00
CA LYS A 2 21.89 -18.00 -5.21
C LYS A 2 21.64 -17.18 -6.48
N THR A 3 20.56 -17.49 -7.19
CA THR A 3 20.13 -16.75 -8.40
C THR A 3 19.29 -15.53 -8.03
N CYS A 4 19.62 -14.36 -8.58
CA CYS A 4 18.83 -13.15 -8.39
C CYS A 4 17.56 -13.16 -9.25
N SER A 5 16.40 -12.94 -8.63
CA SER A 5 15.10 -12.90 -9.32
C SER A 5 14.88 -11.68 -10.22
N LYS A 6 15.75 -10.67 -10.17
CA LYS A 6 15.67 -9.45 -10.99
C LYS A 6 16.60 -9.50 -12.20
N CYS A 7 17.87 -9.81 -12.00
CA CYS A 7 18.86 -9.83 -13.09
C CYS A 7 19.22 -11.23 -13.60
N GLY A 8 18.74 -12.31 -12.96
CA GLY A 8 19.00 -13.69 -13.37
C GLY A 8 20.41 -14.23 -13.08
N LEU A 9 21.33 -13.39 -12.59
CA LEU A 9 22.71 -13.82 -12.31
C LEU A 9 22.79 -14.68 -11.04
N VAL A 10 23.64 -15.71 -11.08
CA VAL A 10 24.05 -16.49 -9.91
C VAL A 10 25.12 -15.70 -9.15
N LYS A 11 24.87 -15.43 -7.88
CA LYS A 11 25.77 -14.66 -7.00
C LYS A 11 25.99 -15.38 -5.68
N ASP A 12 26.99 -14.95 -4.92
CA ASP A 12 27.17 -15.42 -3.56
C ASP A 12 26.00 -14.97 -2.65
N GLU A 13 25.70 -15.72 -1.59
CA GLU A 13 24.61 -15.36 -0.65
C GLU A 13 24.86 -14.03 0.06
N SER A 14 26.13 -13.66 0.28
CA SER A 14 26.52 -12.35 0.83
C SER A 14 26.11 -11.19 -0.07
N GLU A 15 25.85 -11.41 -1.36
CA GLU A 15 25.34 -10.39 -2.29
C GLU A 15 23.83 -10.14 -2.14
N PHE A 16 23.17 -10.79 -1.18
CA PHE A 16 21.74 -10.63 -0.89
C PHE A 16 21.55 -10.07 0.52
N TYR A 17 20.50 -9.28 0.72
CA TYR A 17 20.15 -8.81 2.06
C TYR A 17 19.55 -9.96 2.88
N ARG A 18 19.96 -10.09 4.15
CA ARG A 18 19.34 -11.04 5.10
C ARG A 18 17.88 -10.65 5.35
N ASP A 19 16.99 -11.62 5.26
CA ASP A 19 15.55 -11.47 5.56
C ASP A 19 15.04 -12.74 6.24
N LYS A 20 14.79 -12.65 7.54
CA LYS A 20 14.37 -13.77 8.39
C LYS A 20 12.99 -14.33 8.05
N ARG A 21 12.21 -13.62 7.24
CA ARG A 21 10.88 -14.07 6.79
C ARG A 21 10.95 -15.04 5.61
N MET A 22 12.10 -15.10 4.93
CA MET A 22 12.30 -16.01 3.79
C MET A 22 12.80 -17.37 4.28
N LEU A 23 12.39 -18.44 3.59
CA LEU A 23 12.80 -19.83 3.91
C LEU A 23 14.32 -19.98 4.07
N ASN A 24 15.10 -19.31 3.21
CA ASN A 24 16.57 -19.42 3.19
C ASN A 24 17.26 -18.23 3.88
N GLY A 25 16.52 -17.40 4.63
CA GLY A 25 17.06 -16.28 5.41
C GLY A 25 17.63 -15.10 4.59
N HIS A 26 17.51 -15.11 3.26
CA HIS A 26 18.02 -14.08 2.36
C HIS A 26 16.95 -13.68 1.32
N ARG A 27 16.95 -12.40 0.91
CA ARG A 27 16.07 -11.89 -0.16
C ARG A 27 16.35 -12.57 -1.50
N ASN A 28 15.34 -12.61 -2.37
CA ASN A 28 15.46 -13.19 -3.71
C ASN A 28 16.15 -12.27 -4.73
N SER A 29 16.28 -10.99 -4.42
CA SER A 29 16.99 -9.99 -5.21
C SER A 29 18.34 -9.65 -4.59
N CYS A 30 19.36 -9.47 -5.44
CA CYS A 30 20.70 -9.08 -4.97
C CYS A 30 20.72 -7.60 -4.58
N LYS A 31 21.69 -7.22 -3.74
CA LYS A 31 21.88 -5.87 -3.19
C LYS A 31 21.91 -4.80 -4.28
N SER A 32 22.60 -5.04 -5.39
CA SER A 32 22.67 -4.09 -6.52
C SER A 32 21.29 -3.85 -7.16
N CYS A 33 20.53 -4.92 -7.42
CA CYS A 33 19.19 -4.81 -7.98
C CYS A 33 18.14 -4.30 -6.98
N ASP A 34 18.42 -4.37 -5.68
CA ASP A 34 17.59 -3.75 -4.66
C ASP A 34 17.86 -2.27 -4.46
N LYS A 35 19.09 -1.82 -4.69
CA LYS A 35 19.47 -0.41 -4.69
C LYS A 35 19.23 0.28 -6.04
N ALA A 36 19.03 -0.48 -7.11
CA ALA A 36 18.80 0.07 -8.43
C ALA A 36 17.59 1.01 -8.43
N GLU A 37 17.76 2.20 -9.00
CA GLU A 37 16.69 3.14 -9.20
C GLU A 37 15.65 2.58 -10.18
N VAL A 38 14.37 2.81 -9.90
CA VAL A 38 13.29 2.40 -10.79
C VAL A 38 13.12 3.46 -11.86
N PRO A 39 13.15 3.10 -13.16
CA PRO A 39 12.93 4.05 -14.25
C PRO A 39 11.59 4.79 -14.11
N MET A 40 11.59 6.10 -14.38
CA MET A 40 10.40 6.95 -14.20
C MET A 40 9.20 6.47 -15.03
N ASP A 41 9.45 6.00 -16.26
CA ASP A 41 8.42 5.41 -17.14
C ASP A 41 7.69 4.24 -16.46
N LYS A 42 8.43 3.36 -15.74
CA LYS A 42 7.83 2.25 -15.00
C LYS A 42 6.99 2.71 -13.82
N ILE A 43 7.38 3.80 -13.16
CA ILE A 43 6.61 4.40 -12.06
C ILE A 43 5.30 4.97 -12.61
N VAL A 44 5.38 5.76 -13.67
CA VAL A 44 4.21 6.37 -14.35
C VAL A 44 3.25 5.30 -14.84
N ASP A 45 3.77 4.27 -15.50
CA ASP A 45 2.99 3.14 -16.03
C ASP A 45 2.33 2.32 -14.91
N ARG A 46 3.02 2.11 -13.77
CA ARG A 46 2.41 1.48 -12.58
C ARG A 46 1.25 2.31 -12.02
N VAL A 47 1.41 3.62 -11.92
CA VAL A 47 0.35 4.53 -11.45
C VAL A 47 -0.84 4.51 -12.41
N ARG A 48 -0.59 4.59 -13.73
CA ARG A 48 -1.63 4.49 -14.76
C ARG A 48 -2.42 3.20 -14.65
N ARG A 49 -1.75 2.04 -14.65
CA ARG A 49 -2.41 0.72 -14.52
C ARG A 49 -3.23 0.59 -13.24
N TYR A 50 -2.75 1.14 -12.13
CA TYR A 50 -3.50 1.13 -10.87
C TYR A 50 -4.82 1.90 -11.01
N ARG A 51 -4.79 3.09 -11.62
CA ARG A 51 -5.98 3.92 -11.86
C ARG A 51 -6.97 3.24 -12.80
N GLU A 52 -6.48 2.64 -13.88
CA GLU A 52 -7.31 1.90 -14.84
C GLU A 52 -8.01 0.69 -14.21
N ARG A 53 -7.30 -0.05 -13.35
CA ARG A 53 -7.84 -1.23 -12.65
C ARG A 53 -8.75 -0.88 -11.48
N ASN A 54 -8.61 0.32 -10.90
CA ASN A 54 -9.34 0.74 -9.70
C ASN A 54 -9.93 2.16 -9.87
N PRO A 55 -10.77 2.40 -10.90
CA PRO A 55 -11.25 3.74 -11.22
C PRO A 55 -12.11 4.32 -10.09
N GLU A 56 -12.93 3.48 -9.45
CA GLU A 56 -13.81 3.87 -8.34
C GLU A 56 -13.00 4.29 -7.11
N LYS A 57 -12.04 3.47 -6.68
CA LYS A 57 -11.15 3.79 -5.53
C LYS A 57 -10.33 5.05 -5.78
N TYR A 58 -9.81 5.18 -7.00
CA TYR A 58 -9.08 6.38 -7.41
C TYR A 58 -9.97 7.63 -7.32
N LYS A 59 -11.19 7.57 -7.86
CA LYS A 59 -12.16 8.67 -7.80
C LYS A 59 -12.52 9.03 -6.36
N ALA A 60 -12.76 8.03 -5.50
CA ALA A 60 -13.09 8.26 -4.10
C ALA A 60 -11.98 9.01 -3.35
N HIS A 61 -10.76 8.48 -3.41
CA HIS A 61 -9.61 9.13 -2.77
C HIS A 61 -9.32 10.53 -3.34
N TYR A 62 -9.45 10.70 -4.66
CA TYR A 62 -9.25 12.00 -5.30
C TYR A 62 -10.30 13.03 -4.84
N THR A 63 -11.55 12.60 -4.70
CA THR A 63 -12.66 13.44 -4.24
C THR A 63 -12.45 13.90 -2.80
N VAL A 64 -12.08 12.99 -1.88
CA VAL A 64 -11.72 13.33 -0.49
C VAL A 64 -10.60 14.36 -0.46
N ARG A 65 -9.51 14.11 -1.21
CA ARG A 65 -8.35 15.01 -1.24
C ARG A 65 -8.74 16.40 -1.69
N ASN A 66 -9.53 16.52 -2.75
CA ASN A 66 -10.01 17.81 -3.24
C ASN A 66 -10.95 18.49 -2.24
N ALA A 67 -11.88 17.74 -1.64
CA ALA A 67 -12.79 18.29 -0.64
C ALA A 67 -12.04 18.82 0.60
N ILE A 68 -10.96 18.16 1.03
CA ILE A 68 -10.10 18.66 2.11
C ILE A 68 -9.35 19.91 1.68
N ARG A 69 -8.74 19.91 0.49
CA ARG A 69 -8.01 21.06 -0.05
C ARG A 69 -8.93 22.28 -0.18
N ASP A 70 -10.14 22.06 -0.70
CA ASP A 70 -11.14 23.10 -0.95
C ASP A 70 -11.94 23.47 0.31
N GLY A 71 -11.63 22.86 1.47
CA GLY A 71 -12.30 23.14 2.76
C GLY A 71 -13.72 22.56 2.92
N ARG A 72 -14.24 21.84 1.92
CA ARG A 72 -15.56 21.18 1.95
C ARG A 72 -15.62 19.96 2.88
N LEU A 73 -14.47 19.35 3.17
CA LEU A 73 -14.35 18.22 4.11
C LEU A 73 -13.25 18.51 5.13
N LYS A 74 -13.62 18.53 6.41
CA LYS A 74 -12.65 18.72 7.50
C LYS A 74 -12.06 17.37 7.90
N ARG A 75 -10.73 17.31 8.05
CA ARG A 75 -10.07 16.15 8.65
C ARG A 75 -10.49 16.01 10.11
N ARG A 76 -10.69 14.78 10.56
CA ARG A 76 -10.93 14.46 11.97
C ARG A 76 -9.83 13.56 12.51
N THR A 77 -9.79 13.42 13.83
CA THR A 77 -8.94 12.46 14.54
C THR A 77 -9.51 11.05 14.42
N CYS A 78 -8.75 10.06 14.88
CA CYS A 78 -9.21 8.68 14.89
C CYS A 78 -10.43 8.52 15.78
N GLU A 79 -11.49 7.90 15.25
CA GLU A 79 -12.76 7.62 15.96
C GLU A 79 -12.59 6.73 17.20
N ILE A 80 -11.42 6.11 17.39
CA ILE A 80 -11.15 5.14 18.47
C ILE A 80 -10.17 5.67 19.53
N CYS A 81 -9.16 6.44 19.13
CA CYS A 81 -8.06 6.82 20.04
C CYS A 81 -7.53 8.24 19.81
N ASP A 82 -8.28 9.09 19.13
CA ASP A 82 -7.98 10.52 18.88
C ASP A 82 -6.63 10.85 18.21
N GLU A 83 -5.90 9.85 17.75
CA GLU A 83 -4.66 10.03 17.00
C GLU A 83 -4.88 10.57 15.58
N LYS A 84 -3.80 11.02 14.93
CA LYS A 84 -3.84 11.46 13.54
C LYS A 84 -4.40 10.37 12.63
N ALA A 85 -5.49 10.69 11.93
CA ALA A 85 -6.23 9.74 11.11
C ALA A 85 -6.02 9.93 9.60
N GLN A 86 -6.25 8.83 8.90
CA GLN A 86 -6.44 8.75 7.46
C GLN A 86 -7.91 8.43 7.16
N SER A 87 -8.38 8.81 5.97
CA SER A 87 -9.72 8.49 5.51
C SER A 87 -9.81 7.01 5.14
N HIS A 88 -10.78 6.31 5.72
CA HIS A 88 -11.21 4.99 5.33
C HIS A 88 -12.52 5.08 4.55
N HIS A 89 -12.67 4.29 3.49
CA HIS A 89 -13.91 4.15 2.73
C HIS A 89 -14.47 2.76 2.98
N ASP A 90 -15.59 2.68 3.72
CA ASP A 90 -16.37 1.44 3.82
C ASP A 90 -17.13 1.19 2.49
N ASP A 91 -17.57 2.27 1.83
CA ASP A 91 -18.24 2.25 0.52
C ASP A 91 -17.58 3.27 -0.44
N TYR A 92 -16.86 2.76 -1.44
CA TYR A 92 -16.15 3.60 -2.41
C TYR A 92 -17.09 4.36 -3.36
N SER A 93 -18.36 3.98 -3.45
CA SER A 93 -19.37 4.69 -4.25
C SER A 93 -19.83 5.99 -3.59
N LYS A 94 -19.58 6.14 -2.28
CA LYS A 94 -19.87 7.33 -1.46
C LYS A 94 -18.58 8.05 -1.06
N PRO A 95 -17.96 8.82 -1.97
CA PRO A 95 -16.57 9.24 -1.82
C PRO A 95 -16.33 10.25 -0.69
N LEU A 96 -17.36 10.91 -0.16
CA LEU A 96 -17.22 11.84 0.98
C LEU A 96 -17.71 11.24 2.30
N ASP A 97 -18.30 10.05 2.25
CA ASP A 97 -18.68 9.27 3.42
C ASP A 97 -17.46 8.45 3.84
N VAL A 98 -16.66 9.04 4.71
CA VAL A 98 -15.39 8.47 5.15
C VAL A 98 -15.31 8.42 6.66
N ARG A 99 -14.74 7.32 7.14
CA ARG A 99 -14.35 7.18 8.54
C ARG A 99 -12.93 7.66 8.76
N TRP A 100 -12.66 8.17 9.94
CA TRP A 100 -11.33 8.65 10.31
C TRP A 100 -10.68 7.65 11.25
N LEU A 101 -9.67 6.93 10.75
CA LEU A 101 -8.95 5.91 11.51
C LEU A 101 -7.45 6.16 11.44
N CYS A 102 -6.73 6.02 12.55
CA CYS A 102 -5.27 5.99 12.54
C CYS A 102 -4.78 4.71 11.86
N THR A 103 -3.50 4.66 11.47
CA THR A 103 -2.93 3.51 10.73
C THR A 103 -3.11 2.18 11.45
N LYS A 104 -3.06 2.16 12.79
CA LYS A 104 -3.31 0.96 13.61
C LYS A 104 -4.73 0.46 13.42
N HIS A 105 -5.72 1.28 13.76
CA HIS A 105 -7.14 0.91 13.70
C HIS A 105 -7.62 0.66 12.27
N HIS A 106 -7.07 1.37 11.28
CA HIS A 106 -7.35 1.12 9.87
C HIS A 106 -6.88 -0.28 9.43
N THR A 107 -5.69 -0.69 9.86
CA THR A 107 -5.16 -2.02 9.54
C THR A 107 -5.93 -3.12 10.27
N GLU A 108 -6.30 -2.90 11.53
CA GLU A 108 -7.12 -3.83 12.32
C GLU A 108 -8.50 -4.03 11.69
N LEU A 109 -9.13 -2.97 11.18
CA LEU A 109 -10.40 -3.07 10.47
C LEU A 109 -10.26 -3.96 9.23
N HIS A 110 -9.30 -3.67 8.34
CA HIS A 110 -9.06 -4.50 7.16
C HIS A 110 -8.66 -5.93 7.47
N ARG A 111 -8.06 -6.19 8.64
CA ARG A 111 -7.79 -7.55 9.10
C ARG A 111 -9.10 -8.25 9.48
N LYS A 112 -9.95 -7.61 10.29
CA LYS A 112 -11.26 -8.14 10.70
C LYS A 112 -12.18 -8.40 9.50
N GLU A 113 -12.22 -7.49 8.53
CA GLU A 113 -13.01 -7.67 7.30
C GLU A 113 -12.55 -8.91 6.51
N ARG A 114 -11.23 -9.09 6.37
CA ARG A 114 -10.67 -10.28 5.71
C ARG A 114 -10.97 -11.58 6.46
N GLU A 115 -10.90 -11.55 7.78
CA GLU A 115 -11.23 -12.69 8.64
C GLU A 115 -12.73 -13.02 8.57
N CYS A 116 -13.62 -12.02 8.51
CA CYS A 116 -15.06 -12.21 8.38
C CYS A 116 -15.46 -12.82 7.03
N VAL A 117 -14.84 -12.39 5.92
CA VAL A 117 -15.09 -12.93 4.57
C VAL A 117 -14.64 -14.38 4.41
N LEU A 118 -13.73 -14.86 5.26
CA LEU A 118 -13.26 -16.26 5.25
C LEU A 118 -14.16 -17.19 6.08
N LEU A 119 -15.11 -16.65 6.83
CA LEU A 119 -16.04 -17.39 7.70
C LEU A 119 -17.48 -17.43 7.15
N THR A 120 -17.71 -16.86 5.97
CA THR A 120 -18.98 -16.84 5.23
C THR A 120 -18.83 -17.58 3.92
#